data_AF-E3L118-F1
#
_entry.id   AF-E3L118-F1
#
_cell.length_a   1.000
_cell.length_b   1.000
_cell.length_c   1.000
_cell.angle_alpha   90.00
_cell.angle_beta   90.00
_cell.angle_gamma   90.00
#
_symmetry.space_group_name_H-M   'P 1'
#
loop_
_entity.id
_entity.type
_entity.pdbx_description
1 polymer ?
#
loop_
_entity_poly.entity_id
_entity_poly.type
_entity_poly.pdbx_seq_one_letter_code
_entity_poly.pdbx_strand_id
1 'polypeptide(L)'
;MPPKKKTKNNSNITKNNNSNPTEDQEEQQLNHEKASTEQQPQIAISRTKTTDLTQKVARLLSQEPASSHPLTTNKTSNNGFILSNTLNPTIPLLNHADLNHQLNSLIDQKLEIFNEKIKLYQNQISQLRRELETKDQLLDELQKIRQTDAEHLLEKHKQIAESKYAGYEKLTKAQDETIKSLRQKVIDVNGKLSRVYSGEEERDRQRLEEEKEALVQTNQQLKAAHDAQRKRRKEAERAAQQASLLAEENVQEQLKEANDEVKTLKKMLNAETENSKALIVQLNQLRNNNNNNNHSTSAHPNQQRTNHPNHSASNNHQQQLLNNEKTIEDLKRRLSIMGDFTGLEILSSQPDHKGPIFECIVADILNRGFALHFKLQVHPDETCSFSPSLDPERDSATIKVVPDFLRQFIRFESKARSHIYWKLFQAFNLQDT
;
A
#
# COMPACT_ATOMS: atom_id res chain seq x y z
N MET A 1 15.15 25.02 -63.09
CA MET A 1 13.68 25.17 -62.91
C MET A 1 13.18 24.08 -61.97
N PRO A 2 12.63 24.41 -60.77
CA PRO A 2 12.10 23.41 -59.85
C PRO A 2 10.57 23.34 -59.91
N PRO A 3 9.92 22.18 -59.66
CA PRO A 3 8.47 22.13 -59.52
C PRO A 3 8.04 22.36 -58.07
N LYS A 4 7.12 23.31 -57.91
CA LYS A 4 6.29 23.53 -56.71
C LYS A 4 5.30 22.37 -56.53
N LYS A 5 5.02 21.94 -55.29
CA LYS A 5 3.72 21.41 -54.82
C LYS A 5 3.78 21.25 -53.30
N LYS A 6 3.18 22.17 -52.54
CA LYS A 6 1.79 22.20 -52.03
C LYS A 6 1.69 21.59 -50.62
N THR A 7 1.84 22.50 -49.66
CA THR A 7 1.47 22.45 -48.24
C THR A 7 -0.03 22.15 -48.07
N LYS A 8 -0.37 21.25 -47.15
CA LYS A 8 -1.71 21.20 -46.53
C LYS A 8 -1.54 21.29 -45.01
N ASN A 9 -1.93 22.44 -44.48
CA ASN A 9 -2.15 22.69 -43.05
C ASN A 9 -3.48 22.05 -42.64
N ASN A 10 -3.51 21.41 -41.46
CA ASN A 10 -4.74 21.20 -40.71
C ASN A 10 -4.44 21.52 -39.24
N SER A 11 -4.85 22.71 -38.81
CA SER A 11 -4.83 23.20 -37.44
C SER A 11 -6.26 23.24 -36.91
N ASN A 12 -6.61 22.33 -36.01
CA ASN A 12 -7.82 22.46 -35.18
C ASN A 12 -7.40 23.13 -33.87
N ILE A 13 -7.69 24.42 -33.76
CA ILE A 13 -7.64 25.19 -32.50
C ILE A 13 -9.08 25.50 -32.14
N THR A 14 -9.58 24.83 -31.10
CA THR A 14 -10.86 25.13 -30.47
C THR A 14 -10.70 26.38 -29.63
N LYS A 15 -11.25 27.51 -30.10
CA LYS A 15 -11.46 28.72 -29.30
C LYS A 15 -12.68 28.49 -28.41
N ASN A 16 -12.51 28.66 -27.10
CA ASN A 16 -13.65 28.86 -26.20
C ASN A 16 -13.56 30.28 -25.65
N ASN A 17 -14.52 31.10 -26.05
CA ASN A 17 -14.76 32.45 -25.58
C ASN A 17 -15.41 32.37 -24.19
N ASN A 18 -14.92 33.15 -23.22
CA ASN A 18 -15.83 33.88 -22.36
C ASN A 18 -15.13 35.13 -21.82
N SER A 19 -15.55 36.26 -22.39
CA SER A 19 -15.26 37.63 -21.97
C SER A 19 -16.51 38.19 -21.32
N ASN A 20 -16.39 38.86 -20.18
CA ASN A 20 -17.08 40.11 -19.79
C ASN A 20 -16.82 40.46 -18.31
N PRO A 21 -17.05 41.73 -17.87
CA PRO A 21 -16.00 42.73 -17.86
C PRO A 21 -15.85 43.42 -16.49
N THR A 22 -14.87 44.31 -16.44
CA THR A 22 -14.57 45.31 -15.41
C THR A 22 -15.73 46.27 -15.17
N GLU A 23 -16.11 46.49 -13.92
CA GLU A 23 -16.72 47.74 -13.43
C GLU A 23 -16.10 48.09 -12.07
N ASP A 24 -15.31 49.16 -12.08
CA ASP A 24 -14.99 49.98 -10.92
C ASP A 24 -16.15 50.98 -10.72
N GLN A 25 -16.64 51.15 -9.49
CA GLN A 25 -16.75 52.46 -8.80
C GLN A 25 -17.54 52.39 -7.48
N GLU A 26 -16.96 53.09 -6.50
CA GLU A 26 -17.59 53.97 -5.50
C GLU A 26 -18.39 53.41 -4.29
N GLU A 27 -17.71 53.54 -3.14
CA GLU A 27 -18.07 54.39 -1.99
C GLU A 27 -19.30 54.13 -1.08
N GLN A 28 -18.99 54.35 0.21
CA GLN A 28 -19.84 54.81 1.32
C GLN A 28 -20.63 53.80 2.18
N GLN A 29 -20.05 53.61 3.38
CA GLN A 29 -20.66 53.74 4.71
C GLN A 29 -22.09 53.24 4.93
N LEU A 30 -22.23 52.27 5.84
CA LEU A 30 -23.23 52.40 6.91
C LEU A 30 -22.80 51.64 8.16
N ASN A 31 -22.65 52.39 9.26
CA ASN A 31 -22.73 51.88 10.62
C ASN A 31 -24.10 51.24 10.84
N HIS A 32 -24.13 50.05 11.46
CA HIS A 32 -25.13 49.76 12.49
C HIS A 32 -24.68 48.64 13.42
N GLU A 33 -24.34 49.08 14.62
CA GLU A 33 -24.61 48.45 15.91
C GLU A 33 -25.83 47.51 15.92
N LYS A 34 -25.62 46.26 16.38
CA LYS A 34 -26.50 45.62 17.36
C LYS A 34 -25.90 44.36 17.94
N ALA A 35 -25.82 44.38 19.27
CA ALA A 35 -25.67 43.24 20.13
C ALA A 35 -26.72 42.16 19.83
N SER A 36 -26.32 40.90 19.85
CA SER A 36 -27.20 39.78 20.19
C SER A 36 -26.38 38.65 20.76
N THR A 37 -26.47 38.54 22.08
CA THR A 37 -26.33 37.36 22.91
C THR A 37 -26.89 36.13 22.19
N GLU A 38 -26.08 35.11 21.90
CA GLU A 38 -26.61 33.82 21.49
C GLU A 38 -26.04 32.70 22.34
N GLN A 39 -26.98 32.07 23.02
CA GLN A 39 -26.85 31.09 24.06
C GLN A 39 -26.28 29.79 23.50
N GLN A 40 -25.31 29.22 24.21
CA GLN A 40 -24.98 27.80 24.09
C GLN A 40 -26.24 26.96 24.35
N PRO A 41 -26.64 26.05 23.44
CA PRO A 41 -27.59 25.02 23.78
C PRO A 41 -26.83 23.96 24.59
N GLN A 42 -26.92 24.02 25.91
CA GLN A 42 -26.64 22.86 26.76
C GLN A 42 -27.72 21.81 26.48
N ILE A 43 -27.43 20.89 25.56
CA ILE A 43 -28.23 19.66 25.39
C ILE A 43 -27.90 18.77 26.60
N ALA A 44 -28.67 18.95 27.67
CA ALA A 44 -28.70 18.04 28.79
C ALA A 44 -29.31 16.71 28.32
N ILE A 45 -28.44 15.77 27.92
CA ILE A 45 -28.81 14.38 27.72
C ILE A 45 -29.13 13.81 29.11
N SER A 46 -30.41 13.77 29.43
CA SER A 46 -30.97 13.15 30.61
C SER A 46 -30.63 11.65 30.59
N ARG A 47 -29.63 11.26 31.40
CA ARG A 47 -29.36 9.86 31.73
C ARG A 47 -30.57 9.30 32.48
N THR A 48 -31.48 8.65 31.76
CA THR A 48 -32.61 7.93 32.36
C THR A 48 -32.11 6.69 33.09
N LYS A 49 -32.05 6.81 34.42
CA LYS A 49 -32.48 5.81 35.42
C LYS A 49 -32.21 4.33 35.08
N THR A 50 -30.97 3.88 35.27
CA THR A 50 -30.64 2.45 35.39
C THR A 50 -30.83 1.89 36.81
N THR A 51 -31.24 2.72 37.77
CA THR A 51 -31.46 2.31 39.17
C THR A 51 -32.79 1.61 39.43
N ASP A 52 -33.72 1.59 38.47
CA ASP A 52 -35.07 1.02 38.66
C ASP A 52 -35.13 -0.51 38.44
N LEU A 53 -34.15 -1.09 37.72
CA LEU A 53 -34.15 -2.53 37.43
C LEU A 53 -33.70 -3.35 38.65
N THR A 54 -32.69 -2.88 39.39
CA THR A 54 -32.18 -3.55 40.59
C THR A 54 -33.21 -3.53 41.74
N GLN A 55 -34.00 -2.46 41.85
CA GLN A 55 -35.10 -2.39 42.82
C GLN A 55 -36.30 -3.27 42.43
N LYS A 56 -36.58 -3.45 41.13
CA LYS A 56 -37.63 -4.37 40.66
C LYS A 56 -37.26 -5.84 40.85
N VAL A 57 -36.00 -6.22 40.68
CA VAL A 57 -35.53 -7.60 40.93
C VAL A 57 -35.58 -7.94 42.42
N ALA A 58 -35.19 -7.01 43.30
CA ALA A 58 -35.31 -7.22 44.75
C ALA A 58 -36.77 -7.38 45.23
N ARG A 59 -37.74 -6.76 44.54
CA ARG A 59 -39.17 -6.86 44.90
C ARG A 59 -39.83 -8.17 44.44
N LEU A 60 -39.30 -8.82 43.40
CA LEU A 60 -39.79 -10.10 42.88
C LEU A 60 -39.28 -11.31 43.69
N LEU A 61 -38.12 -11.19 44.34
CA LEU A 61 -37.54 -12.25 45.17
C LEU A 61 -38.08 -12.26 46.62
N SER A 62 -38.90 -11.29 47.02
CA SER A 62 -39.45 -11.17 48.39
C SER A 62 -40.92 -11.62 48.51
N GLN A 63 -41.54 -12.17 47.47
CA GLN A 63 -42.89 -12.74 47.56
C GLN A 63 -42.80 -14.24 47.86
N GLU A 64 -42.70 -14.58 49.14
CA GLU A 64 -43.00 -15.91 49.63
C GLU A 64 -44.48 -16.24 49.35
N PRO A 65 -44.81 -17.44 48.84
CA PRO A 65 -46.20 -17.86 48.73
C PRO A 65 -46.74 -18.18 50.13
N ALA A 66 -47.66 -17.34 50.61
CA ALA A 66 -48.47 -17.61 51.79
C ALA A 66 -49.29 -18.90 51.57
N SER A 67 -48.87 -19.98 52.23
CA SER A 67 -49.62 -21.22 52.34
C SER A 67 -50.85 -20.98 53.20
N SER A 68 -51.99 -20.87 52.54
CA SER A 68 -53.29 -20.89 53.19
C SER A 68 -54.23 -21.80 52.40
N HIS A 69 -55.06 -22.51 53.16
CA HIS A 69 -56.30 -23.20 52.79
C HIS A 69 -56.33 -24.74 52.66
N PRO A 70 -57.48 -25.33 53.01
CA PRO A 70 -57.58 -26.28 54.12
C PRO A 70 -57.99 -27.69 53.68
N LEU A 71 -57.63 -28.70 54.47
CA LEU A 71 -58.24 -30.01 54.32
C LEU A 71 -59.65 -30.01 54.94
N THR A 72 -60.64 -30.05 54.06
CA THR A 72 -62.06 -30.25 54.37
C THR A 72 -62.48 -31.60 53.77
N THR A 73 -62.92 -32.50 54.66
CA THR A 73 -64.01 -33.49 54.50
C THR A 73 -63.97 -34.57 53.41
N ASN A 74 -64.04 -35.83 53.88
CA ASN A 74 -64.97 -36.89 53.45
C ASN A 74 -64.96 -37.93 54.60
N LYS A 75 -65.94 -38.05 55.51
CA LYS A 75 -67.34 -38.49 55.38
C LYS A 75 -67.57 -39.71 54.47
N THR A 76 -67.56 -40.89 55.10
CA THR A 76 -68.31 -42.08 54.68
C THR A 76 -68.69 -42.80 55.99
N SER A 77 -69.89 -42.57 56.54
CA SER A 77 -71.14 -43.34 56.30
C SER A 77 -70.96 -44.83 56.62
N ASN A 78 -71.41 -45.27 57.81
CA ASN A 78 -72.71 -45.92 58.06
C ASN A 78 -72.70 -47.44 57.87
N ASN A 79 -73.06 -48.13 58.97
CA ASN A 79 -73.68 -49.46 59.15
C ASN A 79 -73.06 -50.07 60.43
N GLY A 80 -73.70 -50.16 61.59
CA GLY A 80 -75.11 -50.41 61.84
C GLY A 80 -75.38 -51.91 61.76
N PHE A 81 -75.08 -52.67 62.82
CA PHE A 81 -75.70 -53.98 63.04
C PHE A 81 -75.76 -54.33 64.55
N ILE A 82 -76.98 -54.29 65.07
CA ILE A 82 -77.44 -54.83 66.35
C ILE A 82 -78.13 -56.16 66.01
N LEU A 83 -77.76 -57.27 66.68
CA LEU A 83 -78.59 -58.46 66.98
C LEU A 83 -77.93 -59.11 68.23
N SER A 84 -78.52 -59.29 69.41
CA SER A 84 -79.76 -59.98 69.86
C SER A 84 -79.88 -61.44 69.39
N ASN A 85 -79.66 -62.39 70.32
CA ASN A 85 -80.46 -63.59 70.62
C ASN A 85 -79.59 -64.64 71.35
N THR A 86 -79.82 -64.97 72.63
CA THR A 86 -80.74 -66.01 73.13
C THR A 86 -80.76 -67.29 72.29
N LEU A 87 -80.22 -68.38 72.85
CA LEU A 87 -80.86 -69.71 72.96
C LEU A 87 -79.90 -70.71 73.63
N ASN A 88 -80.28 -71.15 74.84
CA ASN A 88 -80.00 -72.50 75.35
C ASN A 88 -80.50 -73.54 74.33
N PRO A 89 -79.82 -74.69 74.16
CA PRO A 89 -80.31 -75.86 74.87
C PRO A 89 -79.22 -76.88 75.31
N THR A 90 -79.51 -77.48 76.46
CA THR A 90 -79.43 -78.93 76.74
C THR A 90 -78.09 -79.64 76.50
N ILE A 91 -77.42 -79.86 77.63
CA ILE A 91 -76.32 -80.79 77.87
C ILE A 91 -76.72 -82.23 77.48
N PRO A 92 -75.99 -82.90 76.58
CA PRO A 92 -75.85 -84.34 76.60
C PRO A 92 -74.62 -84.71 77.41
N LEU A 93 -74.78 -85.65 78.35
CA LEU A 93 -73.72 -86.24 79.15
C LEU A 93 -72.74 -86.96 78.21
N LEU A 94 -71.65 -86.29 77.84
CA LEU A 94 -70.60 -86.80 76.93
C LEU A 94 -69.35 -87.23 77.68
N ASN A 95 -68.84 -88.36 77.22
CA ASN A 95 -67.64 -89.07 77.64
C ASN A 95 -66.39 -88.15 77.62
N HIS A 96 -65.77 -87.90 78.78
CA HIS A 96 -64.73 -86.88 78.99
C HIS A 96 -63.43 -87.03 78.17
N ALA A 97 -63.19 -88.19 77.55
CA ALA A 97 -62.01 -88.40 76.70
C ALA A 97 -62.17 -87.80 75.29
N ASP A 98 -63.39 -87.75 74.74
CA ASP A 98 -63.65 -87.35 73.35
C ASP A 98 -63.82 -85.83 73.20
N LEU A 99 -64.35 -85.17 74.24
CA LEU A 99 -64.54 -83.72 74.28
C LEU A 99 -63.20 -82.95 74.30
N ASN A 100 -62.20 -83.49 75.01
CA ASN A 100 -60.85 -82.93 75.01
C ASN A 100 -60.19 -83.05 73.62
N HIS A 101 -60.49 -84.11 72.87
CA HIS A 101 -59.94 -84.30 71.53
C HIS A 101 -60.58 -83.34 70.51
N GLN A 102 -61.90 -83.13 70.58
CA GLN A 102 -62.61 -82.12 69.78
C GLN A 102 -62.18 -80.69 70.14
N LEU A 103 -62.00 -80.37 71.42
CA LEU A 103 -61.55 -79.05 71.86
C LEU A 103 -60.13 -78.75 71.35
N ASN A 104 -59.20 -79.70 71.49
CA ASN A 104 -57.84 -79.55 70.98
C ASN A 104 -57.83 -79.43 69.45
N SER A 105 -58.64 -80.21 68.73
CA SER A 105 -58.77 -80.09 67.26
C SER A 105 -59.33 -78.72 66.84
N LEU A 106 -60.30 -78.16 67.57
CA LEU A 106 -60.84 -76.83 67.30
C LEU A 106 -59.81 -75.73 67.62
N ILE A 107 -59.03 -75.90 68.69
CA ILE A 107 -57.92 -75.00 69.04
C ILE A 107 -56.88 -75.02 67.92
N ASP A 108 -56.46 -76.19 67.45
CA ASP A 108 -55.47 -76.33 66.37
C ASP A 108 -55.99 -75.72 65.06
N GLN A 109 -57.25 -75.96 64.71
CA GLN A 109 -57.86 -75.35 63.51
C GLN A 109 -57.93 -73.81 63.63
N LYS A 110 -58.27 -73.28 64.81
CA LYS A 110 -58.25 -71.83 65.04
C LYS A 110 -56.84 -71.27 64.97
N LEU A 111 -55.86 -71.97 65.54
CA LEU A 111 -54.45 -71.59 65.47
C LEU A 111 -53.94 -71.61 64.03
N GLU A 112 -54.31 -72.59 63.22
CA GLU A 112 -53.98 -72.65 61.80
C GLU A 112 -54.57 -71.46 61.03
N ILE A 113 -55.86 -71.17 61.22
CA ILE A 113 -56.52 -69.99 60.62
C ILE A 113 -55.82 -68.69 61.07
N PHE A 114 -55.48 -68.56 62.35
CA PHE A 114 -54.76 -67.38 62.84
C PHE A 114 -53.35 -67.29 62.25
N ASN A 115 -52.63 -68.40 62.12
CA ASN A 115 -51.31 -68.45 61.51
C ASN A 115 -51.35 -68.07 60.04
N GLU A 116 -52.32 -68.57 59.27
CA GLU A 116 -52.54 -68.15 57.88
C GLU A 116 -52.87 -66.67 57.79
N LYS A 117 -53.71 -66.16 58.69
CA LYS A 117 -54.05 -64.74 58.75
C LYS A 117 -52.84 -63.87 59.10
N ILE A 118 -51.98 -64.32 60.02
CA ILE A 118 -50.71 -63.67 60.35
C ILE A 118 -49.80 -63.65 59.12
N LYS A 119 -49.64 -64.77 58.40
CA LYS A 119 -48.85 -64.82 57.16
C LYS A 119 -49.40 -63.87 56.09
N LEU A 120 -50.71 -63.81 55.93
CA LEU A 120 -51.37 -62.92 54.98
C LEU A 120 -51.13 -61.45 55.33
N TYR A 121 -51.26 -61.07 56.61
CA TYR A 121 -50.95 -59.72 57.06
C TYR A 121 -49.45 -59.38 56.95
N GLN A 122 -48.56 -60.32 57.26
CA GLN A 122 -47.12 -60.14 57.06
C GLN A 122 -46.79 -59.91 55.58
N ASN A 123 -47.42 -60.66 54.67
CA ASN A 123 -47.24 -60.46 53.23
C ASN A 123 -47.78 -59.10 52.79
N GLN A 124 -48.97 -58.70 53.25
CA GLN A 124 -49.53 -57.37 52.98
C GLN A 124 -48.61 -56.24 53.49
N ILE A 125 -48.06 -56.36 54.70
CA ILE A 125 -47.09 -55.39 55.24
C ILE A 125 -45.83 -55.35 54.39
N SER A 126 -45.29 -56.50 53.97
CA SER A 126 -44.11 -56.57 53.10
C SER A 126 -44.39 -56.01 51.69
N GLN A 127 -45.62 -56.12 51.19
CA GLN A 127 -46.02 -55.51 49.93
C GLN A 127 -46.12 -53.99 50.07
N LEU A 128 -46.78 -53.50 51.13
CA LEU A 128 -46.90 -52.06 51.40
C LEU A 128 -45.55 -51.40 51.63
N ARG A 129 -44.60 -52.08 52.31
CA ARG A 129 -43.24 -51.58 52.48
C ARG A 129 -42.50 -51.43 51.16
N ARG A 130 -42.61 -52.43 50.27
CA ARG A 130 -42.03 -52.35 48.91
C ARG A 130 -42.66 -51.24 48.09
N GLU A 131 -43.98 -51.09 48.15
CA GLU A 131 -44.67 -50.00 47.46
C GLU A 131 -44.24 -48.63 47.98
N LEU A 132 -44.10 -48.47 49.30
CA LEU A 132 -43.64 -47.23 49.91
C LEU A 132 -42.20 -46.91 49.50
N GLU A 133 -41.30 -47.90 49.51
CA GLU A 133 -39.92 -47.75 49.04
C GLU A 133 -39.86 -47.33 47.56
N THR A 134 -40.70 -47.91 46.69
CA THR A 134 -40.76 -47.48 45.27
C THR A 134 -41.30 -46.06 45.11
N LYS A 135 -42.23 -45.61 45.96
CA LYS A 135 -42.73 -44.23 45.92
C LYS A 135 -41.67 -43.24 46.40
N ASP A 136 -40.90 -43.59 47.43
CA ASP A 136 -39.79 -42.76 47.91
C ASP A 136 -38.71 -42.60 46.83
N GLN A 137 -38.34 -43.70 46.15
CA GLN A 137 -37.40 -43.64 45.01
C GLN A 137 -37.88 -42.74 43.87
N LEU A 138 -39.18 -42.83 43.51
CA LEU A 138 -39.76 -41.97 42.48
C LEU A 138 -39.82 -40.49 42.89
N LEU A 139 -40.04 -40.20 44.19
CA LEU A 139 -40.00 -38.84 44.70
C LEU A 139 -38.58 -38.25 44.62
N ASP A 140 -37.56 -39.03 44.97
CA ASP A 140 -36.15 -38.62 44.87
C ASP A 140 -35.75 -38.36 43.40
N GLU A 141 -36.16 -39.23 42.47
CA GLU A 141 -35.93 -39.03 41.03
C GLU A 141 -36.63 -37.76 40.52
N LEU A 142 -37.89 -37.54 40.92
CA LEU A 142 -38.64 -36.36 40.53
C LEU A 142 -38.01 -35.07 41.09
N GLN A 143 -37.52 -35.11 42.34
CA GLN A 143 -36.82 -33.98 42.95
C GLN A 143 -35.51 -33.69 42.22
N LYS A 144 -34.75 -34.73 41.86
CA LYS A 144 -33.50 -34.60 41.09
C LYS A 144 -33.74 -33.99 39.71
N ILE A 145 -34.74 -34.48 38.96
CA ILE A 145 -35.11 -33.93 37.64
C ILE A 145 -35.50 -32.46 37.77
N ARG A 146 -36.35 -32.11 38.74
CA ARG A 146 -36.76 -30.71 38.96
C ARG A 146 -35.59 -29.79 39.28
N GLN A 147 -34.63 -30.25 40.09
CA GLN A 147 -33.43 -29.48 40.41
C GLN A 147 -32.56 -29.28 39.16
N THR A 148 -32.32 -30.35 38.38
CA THR A 148 -31.51 -30.27 37.16
C THR A 148 -32.14 -29.40 36.08
N ASP A 149 -33.45 -29.49 35.86
CA ASP A 149 -34.16 -28.67 34.87
C ASP A 149 -34.15 -27.18 35.25
N ALA A 150 -34.30 -26.88 36.54
CA ALA A 150 -34.24 -25.51 37.05
C ALA A 150 -32.82 -24.91 36.89
N GLU A 151 -31.77 -25.68 37.19
CA GLU A 151 -30.38 -25.27 37.00
C GLU A 151 -30.06 -25.02 35.52
N HIS A 152 -30.49 -25.93 34.64
CA HIS A 152 -30.29 -25.78 33.20
C HIS A 152 -31.04 -24.56 32.63
N LEU A 153 -32.26 -24.31 33.10
CA LEU A 153 -33.03 -23.13 32.71
C LEU A 153 -32.36 -21.83 33.20
N LEU A 154 -31.86 -21.82 34.44
CA LEU A 154 -31.13 -20.67 35.00
C LEU A 154 -29.86 -20.37 34.19
N GLU A 155 -29.08 -21.41 33.86
CA GLU A 155 -27.87 -21.28 33.06
C GLU A 155 -28.19 -20.75 31.65
N LYS A 156 -29.26 -21.23 31.02
CA LYS A 156 -29.74 -20.70 29.73
C LYS A 156 -30.11 -19.22 29.82
N HIS A 157 -30.83 -18.81 30.88
CA HIS A 157 -31.17 -17.40 31.08
C HIS A 157 -29.94 -16.53 31.32
N LYS A 158 -28.96 -17.04 32.08
CA LYS A 158 -27.68 -16.38 32.32
C LYS A 158 -26.92 -16.17 31.00
N GLN A 159 -26.79 -17.20 30.16
CA GLN A 159 -26.15 -17.09 28.85
C GLN A 159 -26.85 -16.08 27.93
N ILE A 160 -28.20 -16.03 27.95
CA ILE A 160 -28.96 -15.02 27.20
C ILE A 160 -28.69 -13.61 27.74
N ALA A 161 -28.63 -13.44 29.06
CA ALA A 161 -28.34 -12.15 29.68
C ALA A 161 -26.92 -11.66 29.37
N GLU A 162 -25.92 -12.54 29.47
CA GLU A 162 -24.52 -12.28 29.13
C GLU A 162 -24.38 -11.91 27.64
N SER A 163 -25.04 -12.67 26.75
CA SER A 163 -25.04 -12.38 25.31
C SER A 163 -25.66 -11.01 24.99
N LYS A 164 -26.77 -10.66 25.66
CA LYS A 164 -27.39 -9.33 25.52
C LYS A 164 -26.48 -8.23 26.03
N TYR A 165 -25.86 -8.42 27.20
CA TYR A 165 -24.94 -7.44 27.78
C TYR A 165 -23.72 -7.21 26.89
N ALA A 166 -23.11 -8.28 26.37
CA ALA A 166 -22.01 -8.18 25.41
C ALA A 166 -22.42 -7.44 24.12
N GLY A 167 -23.67 -7.65 23.65
CA GLY A 167 -24.24 -6.90 22.53
C GLY A 167 -24.36 -5.40 22.81
N TYR A 168 -24.90 -5.03 23.97
CA TYR A 168 -25.01 -3.62 24.39
C TYR A 168 -23.65 -2.96 24.57
N GLU A 169 -22.66 -3.67 25.10
CA GLU A 169 -21.30 -3.15 25.26
C GLU A 169 -20.65 -2.86 23.90
N LYS A 170 -20.79 -3.77 22.93
CA LYS A 170 -20.31 -3.55 21.55
C LYS A 170 -20.99 -2.36 20.88
N LEU A 171 -22.31 -2.25 21.02
CA LEU A 171 -23.07 -1.11 20.47
C LEU A 171 -22.62 0.21 21.10
N THR A 172 -22.41 0.23 22.41
CA THR A 172 -21.96 1.43 23.14
C THR A 172 -20.55 1.84 22.67
N LYS A 173 -19.62 0.89 22.55
CA LYS A 173 -18.26 1.16 22.01
C LYS A 173 -18.31 1.73 20.59
N ALA A 174 -19.12 1.16 19.71
CA ALA A 174 -19.28 1.66 18.34
C ALA A 174 -19.87 3.08 18.29
N GLN A 175 -20.84 3.37 19.17
CA GLN A 175 -21.40 4.73 19.31
C GLN A 175 -20.35 5.71 19.82
N ASP A 176 -19.56 5.34 20.83
CA ASP A 176 -18.49 6.20 21.38
C ASP A 176 -17.40 6.49 20.35
N GLU A 177 -16.99 5.50 19.54
CA GLU A 177 -16.06 5.69 18.43
C GLU A 177 -16.62 6.65 17.37
N THR A 178 -17.90 6.50 17.03
CA THR A 178 -18.59 7.40 16.10
C THR A 178 -18.63 8.83 16.63
N ILE A 179 -18.96 9.01 17.92
CA ILE A 179 -18.98 10.32 18.58
C ILE A 179 -17.59 10.95 18.61
N LYS A 180 -16.54 10.16 18.91
CA LYS A 180 -15.14 10.62 18.86
C LYS A 180 -14.76 11.10 17.47
N SER A 181 -15.09 10.33 16.42
CA SER A 181 -14.82 10.71 15.03
C SER A 181 -15.54 12.00 14.64
N LEU A 182 -16.81 12.16 15.02
CA LEU A 182 -17.58 13.38 14.74
C LEU A 182 -17.01 14.60 15.48
N ARG A 183 -16.61 14.44 16.75
CA ARG A 183 -15.94 15.52 17.51
C ARG A 183 -14.65 15.96 16.85
N GLN A 184 -13.83 15.02 16.36
CA GLN A 184 -12.60 15.36 15.64
C GLN A 184 -12.89 16.15 14.38
N LYS A 185 -13.87 15.73 13.57
CA LYS A 185 -14.28 16.46 12.35
C LYS A 185 -14.74 17.90 12.66
N VAL A 186 -15.47 18.09 13.76
CA VAL A 186 -15.90 19.44 14.20
C VAL A 186 -14.70 20.30 14.58
N ILE A 187 -13.70 19.74 15.29
CA ILE A 187 -12.46 20.46 15.63
C ILE A 187 -11.71 20.86 14.35
N ASP A 188 -11.56 19.94 13.39
CA ASP A 188 -10.85 20.21 12.14
C ASP A 188 -11.54 21.30 11.31
N VAL A 189 -12.87 21.23 11.19
CA VAL A 189 -13.67 22.26 10.49
C VAL A 189 -13.56 23.60 11.20
N ASN A 190 -13.62 23.61 12.53
CA ASN A 190 -13.48 24.85 13.30
C ASN A 190 -12.07 25.45 13.17
N GLY A 191 -11.03 24.60 13.09
CA GLY A 191 -9.67 25.03 12.81
C GLY A 191 -9.53 25.66 11.42
N LYS A 192 -10.12 25.05 10.39
CA LYS A 192 -10.17 25.63 9.04
C LYS A 192 -10.92 26.96 9.01
N LEU A 193 -12.09 27.01 9.64
CA LEU A 193 -12.90 28.22 9.71
C LEU A 193 -12.16 29.34 10.46
N SER A 194 -11.42 29.01 11.52
CA SER A 194 -10.58 29.98 12.24
C SER A 194 -9.45 30.55 11.37
N ARG A 195 -8.85 29.76 10.48
CA ARG A 195 -7.84 30.23 9.51
C ARG A 195 -8.43 31.14 8.44
N VAL A 196 -9.65 30.86 8.00
CA VAL A 196 -10.40 31.73 7.09
C VAL A 196 -10.69 33.07 7.78
N TYR A 197 -11.22 33.04 9.01
CA TYR A 197 -11.53 34.26 9.77
C TYR A 197 -10.29 35.07 10.16
N SER A 198 -9.14 34.42 10.40
CA SER A 198 -7.88 35.10 10.70
C SER A 198 -7.22 35.75 9.48
N GLY A 199 -7.78 35.57 8.28
CA GLY A 199 -7.21 36.05 7.03
C GLY A 199 -5.83 35.45 6.74
N GLU A 200 -5.48 34.33 7.39
CA GLU A 200 -4.21 33.63 7.15
C GLU A 200 -4.20 33.02 5.75
N GLU A 201 -5.32 32.44 5.32
CA GLU A 201 -5.49 31.90 3.96
C GLU A 201 -5.37 32.99 2.88
N GLU A 202 -5.87 34.20 3.16
CA GLU A 202 -5.73 35.34 2.25
C GLU A 202 -4.28 35.82 2.15
N ARG A 203 -3.57 35.90 3.29
CA ARG A 203 -2.14 36.25 3.32
C ARG A 203 -1.28 35.22 2.58
N ASP A 204 -1.60 33.94 2.72
CA ASP A 204 -0.89 32.88 2.00
C ASP A 204 -1.21 32.90 0.50
N ARG A 205 -2.45 33.21 0.12
CA ARG A 205 -2.82 33.45 -1.28
C ARG A 205 -2.03 34.61 -1.87
N GLN A 206 -1.92 35.71 -1.14
CA GLN A 206 -1.16 36.89 -1.57
C GLN A 206 0.34 36.57 -1.73
N ARG A 207 0.94 35.82 -0.80
CA ARG A 207 2.34 35.37 -0.93
C ARG A 207 2.57 34.50 -2.16
N LEU A 208 1.65 33.57 -2.43
CA LEU A 208 1.73 32.72 -3.62
C LEU A 208 1.58 33.53 -4.92
N GLU A 209 0.76 34.58 -4.91
CA GLU A 209 0.60 35.48 -6.04
C GLU A 209 1.87 36.31 -6.27
N GLU A 210 2.48 36.86 -5.21
CA GLU A 210 3.77 37.56 -5.27
C GLU A 210 4.90 36.65 -5.80
N GLU A 211 4.98 35.40 -5.33
CA GLU A 211 5.96 34.42 -5.81
C GLU A 211 5.74 34.09 -7.31
N LYS A 212 4.48 33.92 -7.71
CA LYS A 212 4.12 33.69 -9.11
C LYS A 212 4.53 34.86 -9.99
N GLU A 213 4.30 36.10 -9.55
CA GLU A 213 4.72 37.29 -10.28
C GLU A 213 6.25 37.39 -10.39
N ALA A 214 6.98 37.11 -9.30
CA ALA A 214 8.45 37.09 -9.31
C ALA A 214 9.01 36.04 -10.29
N LEU A 215 8.39 34.86 -10.36
CA LEU A 215 8.74 33.82 -11.33
C LEU A 215 8.46 34.26 -12.78
N VAL A 216 7.33 34.92 -13.03
CA VAL A 216 7.01 35.48 -14.36
C VAL A 216 8.06 36.51 -14.77
N GLN A 217 8.47 37.41 -13.87
CA GLN A 217 9.50 38.39 -14.14
C GLN A 217 10.86 37.75 -14.45
N THR A 218 11.25 36.74 -13.66
CA THR A 218 12.52 36.01 -13.88
C THR A 218 12.51 35.27 -15.22
N ASN A 219 11.38 34.67 -15.60
CA ASN A 219 11.24 33.99 -16.88
C ASN A 219 11.34 34.98 -18.06
N GLN A 220 10.72 36.16 -17.93
CA GLN A 220 10.87 37.23 -18.92
C GLN A 220 12.32 37.70 -19.05
N GLN A 221 13.04 37.86 -17.94
CA GLN A 221 14.46 38.23 -17.94
C GLN A 221 15.33 37.16 -18.61
N LEU A 222 15.10 35.87 -18.30
CA LEU A 222 15.80 34.76 -18.94
C LEU A 222 15.56 34.71 -20.45
N LYS A 223 14.32 34.96 -20.88
CA LYS A 223 13.98 35.03 -22.30
C LYS A 223 14.71 36.18 -22.99
N ALA A 224 14.72 37.37 -22.39
CA ALA A 224 15.46 38.52 -22.90
C ALA A 224 16.98 38.26 -22.96
N ALA A 225 17.55 37.61 -21.94
CA ALA A 225 18.96 37.24 -21.91
C ALA A 225 19.32 36.22 -23.00
N HIS A 226 18.46 35.23 -23.23
CA HIS A 226 18.65 34.24 -24.30
C HIS A 226 18.56 34.88 -25.69
N ASP A 227 17.61 35.80 -25.91
CA ASP A 227 17.50 36.54 -27.17
C ASP A 227 18.71 37.45 -27.40
N ALA A 228 19.21 38.11 -26.36
CA ALA A 228 20.46 38.89 -26.42
C ALA A 228 21.67 38.02 -26.73
N GLN A 229 21.78 36.83 -26.12
CA GLN A 229 22.85 35.87 -26.40
C GLN A 229 22.79 35.37 -27.84
N ARG A 230 21.59 35.09 -28.35
CA ARG A 230 21.38 34.68 -29.76
C ARG A 230 21.79 35.79 -30.73
N LYS A 231 21.49 37.05 -30.41
CA LYS A 231 21.94 38.21 -31.20
C LYS A 231 23.46 38.34 -31.22
N ARG A 232 24.12 38.24 -30.05
CA ARG A 232 25.59 38.26 -29.93
C ARG A 232 26.25 37.14 -30.73
N ARG A 233 25.69 35.91 -30.72
CA ARG A 233 26.19 34.80 -31.54
C ARG A 233 26.11 35.08 -33.03
N LYS A 234 24.99 35.64 -33.51
CA LYS A 234 24.85 36.02 -34.93
C LYS A 234 25.81 37.14 -35.34
N GLU A 235 26.07 38.10 -34.46
CA GLU A 235 27.04 39.18 -34.72
C GLU A 235 28.47 38.64 -34.75
N ALA A 236 28.84 37.77 -33.80
CA ALA A 236 30.13 37.10 -33.79
C ALA A 236 30.35 36.21 -35.03
N GLU A 237 29.30 35.50 -35.48
CA GLU A 237 29.35 34.71 -36.71
C GLU A 237 29.58 35.57 -37.95
N ARG A 238 28.90 36.72 -38.08
CA ARG A 238 29.14 37.66 -39.18
C ARG A 238 30.56 38.24 -39.13
N ALA A 239 31.04 38.61 -37.94
CA ALA A 239 32.40 39.11 -37.76
C ALA A 239 33.44 38.05 -38.14
N ALA A 240 33.23 36.79 -37.75
CA ALA A 240 34.09 35.67 -38.12
C ALA A 240 34.08 35.39 -39.64
N GLN A 241 32.90 35.45 -40.28
CA GLN A 241 32.79 35.32 -41.74
C GLN A 241 33.54 36.44 -42.45
N GLN A 242 33.40 37.69 -42.00
CA GLN A 242 34.12 38.83 -42.57
C GLN A 242 35.64 38.70 -42.37
N ALA A 243 36.08 38.28 -41.18
CA ALA A 243 37.50 38.03 -40.92
C ALA A 243 38.05 36.88 -41.79
N SER A 244 37.26 35.83 -42.02
CA SER A 244 37.63 34.73 -42.92
C SER A 244 37.79 35.19 -44.37
N LEU A 245 36.89 36.05 -44.87
CA LEU A 245 37.00 36.59 -46.22
C LEU A 245 38.24 37.47 -46.39
N LEU A 246 38.55 38.33 -45.41
CA LEU A 246 39.77 39.13 -45.43
C LEU A 246 41.04 38.27 -45.35
N ALA A 247 41.01 37.19 -44.58
CA ALA A 247 42.12 36.24 -44.51
C ALA A 247 42.33 35.50 -45.85
N GLU A 248 41.24 35.10 -46.51
CA GLU A 248 41.28 34.47 -47.83
C GLU A 248 41.83 35.42 -48.90
N GLU A 249 41.41 36.69 -48.89
CA GLU A 249 41.92 37.73 -49.78
C GLU A 249 43.44 37.95 -49.58
N ASN A 250 43.89 38.07 -48.33
CA ASN A 250 45.32 38.19 -48.01
C ASN A 250 46.14 36.98 -48.47
N VAL A 251 45.63 35.76 -48.28
CA VAL A 251 46.32 34.54 -48.75
C VAL A 251 46.39 34.52 -50.28
N GLN A 252 45.32 34.94 -50.95
CA GLN A 252 45.29 35.00 -52.42
C GLN A 252 46.27 36.05 -52.95
N GLU A 253 46.41 37.19 -52.28
CA GLU A 253 47.40 38.22 -52.60
C GLU A 253 48.84 37.70 -52.41
N GLN A 254 49.14 37.07 -51.28
CA GLN A 254 50.45 36.43 -51.04
C GLN A 254 50.77 35.35 -52.08
N LEU A 255 49.78 34.56 -52.48
CA LEU A 255 49.96 33.51 -53.48
C LEU A 255 50.18 34.09 -54.88
N LYS A 256 49.59 35.25 -55.18
CA LYS A 256 49.86 35.99 -56.42
C LYS A 256 51.27 36.58 -56.42
N GLU A 257 51.68 37.21 -55.32
CA GLU A 257 53.04 37.76 -55.13
C GLU A 257 54.10 36.65 -55.28
N ALA A 258 53.92 35.52 -54.59
CA ALA A 258 54.81 34.37 -54.70
C ALA A 258 54.87 33.80 -56.14
N ASN A 259 53.75 33.80 -56.87
CA ASN A 259 53.75 33.38 -58.28
C ASN A 259 54.50 34.35 -59.19
N ASP A 260 54.39 35.66 -58.94
CA ASP A 260 55.14 36.67 -59.68
C ASP A 260 56.65 36.55 -59.39
N GLU A 261 57.06 36.27 -58.15
CA GLU A 261 58.44 35.94 -57.79
C GLU A 261 58.95 34.67 -58.48
N VAL A 262 58.18 33.58 -58.50
CA VAL A 262 58.57 32.35 -59.22
C VAL A 262 58.74 32.65 -60.72
N LYS A 263 57.91 33.53 -61.28
CA LYS A 263 58.00 33.92 -62.69
C LYS A 263 59.24 34.76 -62.98
N THR A 264 59.63 35.67 -62.08
CA THR A 264 60.89 36.44 -62.21
C THR A 264 62.11 35.54 -62.03
N LEU A 265 62.11 34.66 -61.02
CA LEU A 265 63.18 33.69 -60.82
C LEU A 265 63.34 32.74 -62.02
N LYS A 266 62.23 32.27 -62.62
CA LYS A 266 62.30 31.48 -63.87
C LYS A 266 62.93 32.27 -65.03
N LYS A 267 62.61 33.56 -65.17
CA LYS A 267 63.23 34.42 -66.20
C LYS A 267 64.73 34.59 -65.93
N MET A 268 65.12 34.83 -64.68
CA MET A 268 66.52 34.92 -64.29
C MET A 268 67.27 33.61 -64.54
N LEU A 269 66.69 32.47 -64.15
CA LEU A 269 67.27 31.15 -64.39
C LEU A 269 67.42 30.87 -65.89
N ASN A 270 66.44 31.24 -66.72
CA ASN A 270 66.56 31.12 -68.17
C ASN A 270 67.67 32.02 -68.73
N ALA A 271 67.79 33.27 -68.27
CA ALA A 271 68.87 34.16 -68.67
C ALA A 271 70.25 33.65 -68.23
N GLU A 272 70.36 33.10 -67.02
CA GLU A 272 71.59 32.55 -66.48
C GLU A 272 71.99 31.22 -67.14
N THR A 273 71.01 30.39 -67.51
CA THR A 273 71.27 29.18 -68.31
C THR A 273 71.66 29.52 -69.75
N GLU A 274 71.11 30.57 -70.37
CA GLU A 274 71.60 31.09 -71.65
C GLU A 274 73.03 31.64 -71.53
N ASN A 275 73.31 32.41 -70.48
CA ASN A 275 74.66 32.90 -70.20
C ASN A 275 75.65 31.75 -69.97
N SER A 276 75.27 30.74 -69.19
CA SER A 276 76.06 29.54 -68.96
C SER A 276 76.29 28.76 -70.27
N LYS A 277 75.27 28.64 -71.13
CA LYS A 277 75.44 28.04 -72.48
C LYS A 277 76.42 28.84 -73.33
N ALA A 278 76.34 30.17 -73.32
CA ALA A 278 77.28 31.03 -74.03
C ALA A 278 78.72 30.84 -73.50
N LEU A 279 78.89 30.77 -72.18
CA LEU A 279 80.17 30.49 -71.53
C LEU A 279 80.69 29.09 -71.87
N ILE A 280 79.82 28.07 -71.89
CA ILE A 280 80.17 26.70 -72.32
C ILE A 280 80.60 26.69 -73.78
N VAL A 281 79.94 27.45 -74.66
CA VAL A 281 80.36 27.60 -76.07
C VAL A 281 81.75 28.25 -76.15
N GLN A 282 82.02 29.29 -75.36
CA GLN A 282 83.36 29.90 -75.28
C GLN A 282 84.42 28.93 -74.72
N LEU A 283 84.09 28.19 -73.65
CA LEU A 283 84.94 27.14 -73.08
C LEU A 283 85.18 25.99 -74.06
N ASN A 284 84.20 25.63 -74.88
CA ASN A 284 84.32 24.61 -75.92
C ASN A 284 85.11 25.12 -77.13
N GLN A 285 85.04 26.41 -77.48
CA GLN A 285 85.93 27.04 -78.44
C GLN A 285 87.38 27.06 -77.92
N LEU A 286 87.59 27.34 -76.62
CA LEU A 286 88.88 27.25 -75.94
C LEU A 286 89.39 25.81 -75.82
N ARG A 287 88.51 24.82 -75.60
CA ARG A 287 88.84 23.38 -75.61
C ARG A 287 89.15 22.86 -77.02
N ASN A 288 88.45 23.30 -78.05
CA ASN A 288 88.74 22.93 -79.44
C ASN A 288 90.09 23.46 -79.94
N ASN A 289 90.62 24.53 -79.33
CA ASN A 289 91.99 25.00 -79.57
C ASN A 289 93.06 24.25 -78.76
N ASN A 290 92.70 23.38 -77.80
CA ASN A 290 93.66 22.97 -76.76
C ASN A 290 93.56 21.51 -76.27
N ASN A 291 93.14 20.56 -77.11
CA ASN A 291 93.41 19.10 -77.03
C ASN A 291 92.37 18.35 -77.91
N ASN A 292 92.68 17.84 -79.12
CA ASN A 292 93.46 16.62 -79.38
C ASN A 292 94.09 15.95 -78.16
N ASN A 293 93.27 15.37 -77.29
CA ASN A 293 93.61 14.14 -76.58
C ASN A 293 92.40 13.66 -75.77
N ASN A 294 91.93 12.46 -76.11
CA ASN A 294 91.68 11.32 -75.21
C ASN A 294 90.92 11.59 -73.89
N HIS A 295 89.96 10.79 -73.44
CA HIS A 295 89.39 9.51 -73.86
C HIS A 295 88.16 9.29 -72.95
N SER A 296 87.08 8.75 -73.52
CA SER A 296 86.27 7.62 -73.00
C SER A 296 85.97 7.53 -71.49
N THR A 297 84.72 7.58 -71.05
CA THR A 297 83.84 6.42 -70.69
C THR A 297 83.06 6.86 -69.43
N SER A 298 81.85 6.45 -69.04
CA SER A 298 80.82 5.52 -69.51
C SER A 298 79.54 5.78 -68.68
N ALA A 299 78.38 5.59 -69.32
CA ALA A 299 77.15 4.92 -68.86
C ALA A 299 76.90 4.73 -67.33
N HIS A 300 75.69 4.88 -66.75
CA HIS A 300 74.38 4.38 -67.17
C HIS A 300 73.28 4.81 -66.11
N PRO A 301 72.00 4.34 -66.11
CA PRO A 301 70.82 5.22 -66.13
C PRO A 301 69.72 4.85 -65.07
N ASN A 302 68.49 5.30 -65.35
CA ASN A 302 67.17 4.75 -64.92
C ASN A 302 66.64 5.13 -63.53
N GLN A 303 65.48 5.79 -63.40
CA GLN A 303 64.08 5.49 -63.82
C GLN A 303 63.29 4.64 -62.81
N GLN A 304 61.98 4.95 -62.75
CA GLN A 304 60.81 4.19 -62.24
C GLN A 304 60.36 4.54 -60.81
N ARG A 305 59.15 5.12 -60.61
CA ARG A 305 57.76 4.62 -60.79
C ARG A 305 57.33 3.59 -59.74
N THR A 306 56.35 3.97 -58.91
CA THR A 306 55.19 3.18 -58.41
C THR A 306 54.18 4.24 -57.91
N ASN A 307 52.90 4.39 -58.27
CA ASN A 307 51.71 3.54 -58.52
C ASN A 307 51.08 2.83 -57.30
N HIS A 308 49.93 3.40 -56.87
CA HIS A 308 48.74 2.82 -56.20
C HIS A 308 48.81 2.40 -54.70
N PRO A 309 47.67 2.18 -53.98
CA PRO A 309 46.27 2.63 -54.13
C PRO A 309 45.57 3.10 -52.81
N ASN A 310 44.51 3.90 -52.95
CA ASN A 310 43.16 3.70 -52.37
C ASN A 310 42.98 3.10 -50.95
N HIS A 311 42.58 3.91 -49.95
CA HIS A 311 41.74 3.47 -48.81
C HIS A 311 40.94 4.65 -48.23
N SER A 312 39.81 4.97 -48.86
CA SER A 312 38.75 5.80 -48.31
C SER A 312 37.64 4.90 -47.76
N ALA A 313 37.72 4.48 -46.49
CA ALA A 313 36.58 3.91 -45.74
C ALA A 313 36.94 3.61 -44.28
N SER A 314 36.92 4.60 -43.37
CA SER A 314 36.93 4.31 -41.92
C SER A 314 36.27 5.37 -41.02
N ASN A 315 35.61 6.39 -41.56
CA ASN A 315 35.05 7.47 -40.72
C ASN A 315 33.69 7.14 -40.09
N ASN A 316 33.02 6.04 -40.46
CA ASN A 316 31.71 5.70 -39.89
C ASN A 316 31.79 4.99 -38.52
N HIS A 317 32.88 4.28 -38.21
CA HIS A 317 32.98 3.54 -36.95
C HIS A 317 33.26 4.46 -35.74
N GLN A 318 34.06 5.51 -35.94
CA GLN A 318 34.37 6.49 -34.90
C GLN A 318 33.15 7.36 -34.57
N GLN A 319 32.33 7.71 -35.57
CA GLN A 319 31.09 8.46 -35.38
C GLN A 319 30.00 7.62 -34.67
N GLN A 320 29.99 6.30 -34.89
CA GLN A 320 29.07 5.38 -34.19
C GLN A 320 29.44 5.19 -32.71
N LEU A 321 30.73 5.15 -32.38
CA LEU A 321 31.21 5.11 -30.99
C LEU A 321 30.83 6.39 -30.21
N LEU A 322 31.02 7.57 -30.82
CA LEU A 322 30.62 8.87 -30.25
C LEU A 322 29.11 8.97 -30.01
N ASN A 323 28.29 8.44 -30.93
CA ASN A 323 26.84 8.43 -30.78
C ASN A 323 26.38 7.46 -29.67
N ASN A 324 27.03 6.30 -29.53
CA ASN A 324 26.75 5.35 -28.46
C ASN A 324 27.13 5.93 -27.10
N GLU A 325 28.27 6.61 -27.00
CA GLU A 325 28.73 7.26 -25.76
C GLU A 325 27.74 8.33 -25.29
N LYS A 326 27.31 9.22 -26.19
CA LYS A 326 26.28 10.22 -25.88
C LYS A 326 24.96 9.58 -25.45
N THR A 327 24.58 8.46 -26.05
CA THR A 327 23.36 7.73 -25.68
C THR A 327 23.49 7.10 -24.29
N ILE A 328 24.66 6.53 -23.98
CA ILE A 328 24.96 5.97 -22.65
C ILE A 328 24.93 7.07 -21.59
N GLU A 329 25.52 8.24 -21.86
CA GLU A 329 25.48 9.39 -20.95
C GLU A 329 24.04 9.89 -20.72
N ASP A 330 23.23 10.00 -21.77
CA ASP A 330 21.82 10.39 -21.66
C ASP A 330 21.02 9.38 -20.82
N LEU A 331 21.23 8.08 -21.04
CA LEU A 331 20.58 7.02 -20.26
C LEU A 331 21.02 7.05 -18.78
N LYS A 332 22.31 7.21 -18.50
CA LYS A 332 22.83 7.37 -17.13
C LYS A 332 22.20 8.59 -16.44
N ARG A 333 22.11 9.71 -17.14
CA ARG A 333 21.47 10.93 -16.63
C ARG A 333 19.99 10.69 -16.32
N ARG A 334 19.25 10.01 -17.21
CA ARG A 334 17.84 9.68 -16.97
C ARG A 334 17.65 8.75 -15.78
N LEU A 335 18.50 7.72 -15.64
CA LEU A 335 18.47 6.81 -14.49
C LEU A 335 18.81 7.55 -13.19
N SER A 336 19.79 8.45 -13.20
CA SER A 336 20.11 9.30 -12.04
C SER A 336 18.92 10.17 -11.63
N ILE A 337 18.31 10.87 -12.58
CA ILE A 337 17.12 11.70 -12.31
C ILE A 337 15.97 10.84 -11.77
N MET A 338 15.75 9.65 -12.33
CA MET A 338 14.76 8.72 -11.81
C MET A 338 15.08 8.31 -10.37
N GLY A 339 16.35 8.01 -10.07
CA GLY A 339 16.84 7.74 -8.71
C GLY A 339 16.50 8.87 -7.76
N ASP A 340 16.81 10.13 -8.12
CA ASP A 340 16.56 11.31 -7.29
C ASP A 340 15.07 11.48 -6.93
N PHE A 341 14.17 11.23 -7.88
CA PHE A 341 12.72 11.40 -7.66
C PHE A 341 12.05 10.21 -6.98
N THR A 342 12.58 9.00 -7.16
CA THR A 342 11.92 7.75 -6.74
C THR A 342 12.61 7.08 -5.56
N GLY A 343 13.85 7.46 -5.25
CA GLY A 343 14.75 6.74 -4.35
C GLY A 343 15.19 5.37 -4.88
N LEU A 344 14.79 4.96 -6.10
CA LEU A 344 15.11 3.66 -6.69
C LEU A 344 16.26 3.79 -7.69
N GLU A 345 17.35 3.09 -7.43
CA GLU A 345 18.50 3.00 -8.33
C GLU A 345 18.72 1.56 -8.80
N ILE A 346 19.02 1.40 -10.09
CA ILE A 346 19.42 0.12 -10.68
C ILE A 346 20.94 0.12 -10.77
N LEU A 347 21.59 -0.70 -9.96
CA LEU A 347 23.04 -0.79 -9.83
C LEU A 347 23.65 -1.59 -10.98
N SER A 348 23.04 -2.72 -11.32
CA SER A 348 23.53 -3.61 -12.38
C SER A 348 22.38 -4.38 -13.04
N SER A 349 22.63 -4.85 -14.27
CA SER A 349 21.73 -5.74 -15.01
C SER A 349 22.53 -6.92 -15.54
N GLN A 350 22.18 -8.12 -15.12
CA GLN A 350 22.81 -9.36 -15.56
C GLN A 350 21.82 -10.20 -16.36
N PRO A 351 22.16 -10.67 -17.57
CA PRO A 351 21.33 -11.62 -18.28
C PRO A 351 21.37 -12.98 -17.55
N ASP A 352 20.21 -13.60 -17.36
CA ASP A 352 20.10 -14.95 -16.81
C ASP A 352 19.18 -15.82 -17.68
N HIS A 353 19.32 -17.13 -17.60
CA HIS A 353 18.53 -18.10 -18.36
C HIS A 353 17.02 -18.00 -18.06
N LYS A 354 16.67 -17.52 -16.86
CA LYS A 354 15.28 -17.25 -16.43
C LYS A 354 14.85 -15.80 -16.68
N GLY A 355 15.60 -15.03 -17.47
CA GLY A 355 15.34 -13.63 -17.77
C GLY A 355 16.22 -12.67 -16.96
N PRO A 356 16.27 -11.38 -17.34
CA PRO A 356 17.24 -10.43 -16.80
C PRO A 356 17.04 -10.20 -15.29
N ILE A 357 18.17 -10.16 -14.58
CA ILE A 357 18.26 -9.85 -13.15
C ILE A 357 18.78 -8.43 -12.99
N PHE A 358 18.02 -7.59 -12.31
CA PHE A 358 18.41 -6.25 -11.93
C PHE A 358 18.80 -6.24 -10.46
N GLU A 359 20.00 -5.75 -10.15
CA GLU A 359 20.39 -5.44 -8.78
C GLU A 359 19.98 -4.01 -8.48
N CYS A 360 19.11 -3.82 -7.50
CA CYS A 360 18.50 -2.55 -7.19
C CYS A 360 18.77 -2.16 -5.74
N ILE A 361 18.77 -0.85 -5.49
CA ILE A 361 18.69 -0.27 -4.15
C ILE A 361 17.53 0.70 -4.12
N VAL A 362 16.73 0.66 -3.06
CA VAL A 362 15.78 1.73 -2.73
C VAL A 362 16.26 2.42 -1.47
N ALA A 363 16.49 3.72 -1.56
CA ALA A 363 16.82 4.60 -0.45
C ALA A 363 15.68 5.58 -0.17
N ASP A 364 15.63 6.10 1.05
CA ASP A 364 14.65 7.11 1.41
C ASP A 364 15.05 8.49 0.87
N ILE A 365 14.10 9.23 0.31
CA ILE A 365 14.35 10.56 -0.26
C ILE A 365 14.40 11.64 0.82
N LEU A 366 14.09 11.28 2.07
CA LEU A 366 14.05 12.19 3.22
C LEU A 366 15.34 12.12 4.06
N ASN A 367 16.36 11.37 3.62
CA ASN A 367 17.66 11.21 4.28
C ASN A 367 17.57 10.75 5.75
N ARG A 368 16.58 9.93 6.08
CA ARG A 368 16.44 9.21 7.36
C ARG A 368 17.44 8.04 7.47
N GLY A 369 18.08 7.67 6.36
CA GLY A 369 19.12 6.64 6.32
C GLY A 369 18.56 5.24 6.11
N PHE A 370 17.36 5.11 5.55
CA PHE A 370 16.81 3.81 5.19
C PHE A 370 17.27 3.42 3.80
N ALA A 371 17.79 2.20 3.67
CA ALA A 371 18.18 1.63 2.38
C ALA A 371 17.84 0.13 2.35
N LEU A 372 17.33 -0.34 1.21
CA LEU A 372 17.06 -1.75 0.95
C LEU A 372 17.68 -2.17 -0.38
N HIS A 373 18.64 -3.08 -0.30
CA HIS A 373 19.18 -3.79 -1.46
C HIS A 373 18.30 -4.98 -1.81
N PHE A 374 18.01 -5.19 -3.09
CA PHE A 374 17.26 -6.35 -3.55
C PHE A 374 17.61 -6.71 -4.99
N LYS A 375 17.30 -7.94 -5.40
CA LYS A 375 17.34 -8.38 -6.79
C LYS A 375 15.92 -8.46 -7.34
N LEU A 376 15.71 -7.91 -8.53
CA LEU A 376 14.48 -8.01 -9.29
C LEU A 376 14.73 -8.83 -10.56
N GLN A 377 14.11 -9.99 -10.69
CA GLN A 377 14.21 -10.80 -11.91
C GLN A 377 12.91 -10.71 -12.71
N VAL A 378 13.02 -10.42 -14.01
CA VAL A 378 11.88 -10.43 -14.94
C VAL A 378 11.86 -11.76 -15.68
N HIS A 379 10.84 -12.57 -15.45
CA HIS A 379 10.72 -13.90 -16.06
C HIS A 379 10.02 -13.86 -17.42
N PRO A 380 10.25 -14.87 -18.30
CA PRO A 380 9.57 -14.98 -19.60
C PRO A 380 8.05 -15.15 -19.50
N ASP A 381 7.54 -15.64 -18.37
CA ASP A 381 6.10 -15.86 -18.12
C ASP A 381 5.37 -14.60 -17.62
N GLU A 382 5.93 -13.42 -17.90
CA GLU A 382 5.42 -12.11 -17.46
C GLU A 382 5.30 -11.95 -15.94
N THR A 383 5.99 -12.78 -15.15
CA THR A 383 6.10 -12.59 -13.70
C THR A 383 7.43 -11.91 -13.34
N CYS A 384 7.49 -11.40 -12.11
CA CYS A 384 8.69 -10.88 -11.50
C CYS A 384 8.98 -11.57 -10.18
N SER A 385 10.25 -11.78 -9.89
CA SER A 385 10.72 -12.19 -8.57
C SER A 385 11.44 -11.05 -7.90
N PHE A 386 11.18 -10.87 -6.61
CA PHE A 386 11.83 -9.91 -5.74
C PHE A 386 12.52 -10.66 -4.61
N SER A 387 13.83 -10.44 -4.47
CA SER A 387 14.68 -11.09 -3.48
C SER A 387 15.39 -10.03 -2.63
N PRO A 388 14.88 -9.69 -1.44
CA PRO A 388 15.51 -8.69 -0.57
C PRO A 388 16.83 -9.22 -0.01
N SER A 389 17.82 -8.33 0.12
CA SER A 389 19.11 -8.60 0.76
C SER A 389 19.16 -7.84 2.08
N LEU A 390 18.45 -8.37 3.08
CA LEU A 390 18.34 -7.81 4.42
C LEU A 390 19.29 -8.54 5.37
N ASP A 391 20.18 -7.78 5.99
CA ASP A 391 21.03 -8.25 7.08
C ASP A 391 20.42 -7.77 8.42
N PRO A 392 20.08 -8.67 9.36
CA PRO A 392 19.44 -8.29 10.63
C PRO A 392 20.24 -7.31 11.50
N GLU A 393 21.58 -7.35 11.43
CA GLU A 393 22.45 -6.47 12.21
C GLU A 393 22.57 -5.11 11.55
N ARG A 394 22.88 -5.08 10.24
CA ARG A 394 23.09 -3.84 9.49
C ARG A 394 21.78 -3.09 9.21
N ASP A 395 20.72 -3.82 8.87
CA ASP A 395 19.48 -3.26 8.30
C ASP A 395 18.34 -3.24 9.33
N SER A 396 18.64 -3.32 10.63
CA SER A 396 17.64 -3.40 11.71
C SER A 396 16.60 -2.27 11.69
N ALA A 397 17.00 -1.05 11.33
CA ALA A 397 16.09 0.09 11.20
C ALA A 397 15.19 -0.05 9.97
N THR A 398 15.76 -0.42 8.82
CA THR A 398 15.01 -0.71 7.58
C THR A 398 14.01 -1.85 7.79
N ILE A 399 14.40 -2.93 8.49
CA ILE A 399 13.54 -4.09 8.74
C ILE A 399 12.27 -3.67 9.48
N LYS A 400 12.35 -2.76 10.46
CA LYS A 400 11.18 -2.30 11.23
C LYS A 400 10.12 -1.64 10.36
N VAL A 401 10.52 -0.92 9.31
CA VAL A 401 9.60 -0.17 8.43
C VAL A 401 9.14 -0.96 7.22
N VAL A 402 9.96 -1.87 6.70
CA VAL A 402 9.61 -2.70 5.53
C VAL A 402 8.44 -3.64 5.88
N PRO A 403 7.37 -3.71 5.06
CA PRO A 403 6.27 -4.65 5.25
C PRO A 403 6.74 -6.11 5.29
N ASP A 404 6.19 -6.93 6.19
CA ASP A 404 6.63 -8.33 6.41
C ASP A 404 6.72 -9.15 5.12
N PHE A 405 5.75 -9.02 4.22
CA PHE A 405 5.71 -9.78 2.97
C PHE A 405 6.84 -9.40 1.99
N LEU A 406 7.45 -8.22 2.14
CA LEU A 406 8.61 -7.76 1.35
C LEU A 406 9.94 -8.04 2.04
N ARG A 407 9.95 -8.63 3.24
CA ARG A 407 11.17 -9.08 3.91
C ARG A 407 11.65 -10.44 3.40
N GLN A 408 10.81 -11.13 2.63
CA GLN A 408 11.08 -12.45 2.08
C GLN A 408 11.00 -12.44 0.55
N PHE A 409 11.46 -13.55 -0.05
CA PHE A 409 11.30 -13.77 -1.47
C PHE A 409 9.82 -13.79 -1.87
N ILE A 410 9.47 -13.03 -2.91
CA ILE A 410 8.14 -13.08 -3.51
C ILE A 410 8.21 -13.14 -5.02
N ARG A 411 7.20 -13.78 -5.62
CA ARG A 411 6.96 -13.78 -7.07
C ARG A 411 5.57 -13.23 -7.35
N PHE A 412 5.45 -12.29 -8.28
CA PHE A 412 4.21 -11.59 -8.58
C PHE A 412 4.09 -11.27 -10.07
N GLU A 413 2.88 -10.97 -10.55
CA GLU A 413 2.65 -10.62 -11.95
C GLU A 413 3.29 -9.27 -12.32
N SER A 414 3.73 -9.11 -13.58
CA SER A 414 4.32 -7.86 -14.09
C SER A 414 3.45 -6.61 -13.82
N LYS A 415 2.11 -6.77 -13.85
CA LYS A 415 1.15 -5.70 -13.56
C LYS A 415 1.22 -5.17 -12.11
N ALA A 416 1.73 -5.97 -11.17
CA ALA A 416 1.84 -5.60 -9.76
C ALA A 416 3.16 -4.87 -9.41
N ARG A 417 4.10 -4.71 -10.36
CA ARG A 417 5.41 -4.06 -10.11
C ARG A 417 5.27 -2.67 -9.47
N SER A 418 4.39 -1.84 -10.02
CA SER A 418 4.15 -0.49 -9.49
C SER A 418 3.57 -0.52 -8.08
N HIS A 419 2.71 -1.50 -7.77
CA HIS A 419 2.15 -1.67 -6.44
C HIS A 419 3.21 -2.08 -5.41
N ILE A 420 4.09 -3.02 -5.77
CA ILE A 420 5.20 -3.45 -4.90
C ILE A 420 6.15 -2.29 -4.62
N TYR A 421 6.55 -1.55 -5.66
CA TYR A 421 7.37 -0.35 -5.49
C TYR A 421 6.68 0.70 -4.62
N TRP A 422 5.39 0.98 -4.86
CA TRP A 422 4.63 1.92 -4.05
C TRP A 422 4.61 1.53 -2.58
N LYS A 423 4.47 0.25 -2.24
CA LYS A 423 4.52 -0.23 -0.85
C LYS A 423 5.88 0.01 -0.19
N LEU A 424 6.99 -0.18 -0.91
CA LEU A 424 8.32 0.19 -0.43
C LEU A 424 8.44 1.70 -0.23
N PHE A 425 7.99 2.49 -1.21
CA PHE A 425 8.03 3.95 -1.15
C PHE A 425 7.24 4.51 0.04
N GLN A 426 6.03 3.97 0.29
CA GLN A 426 5.22 4.34 1.45
C GLN A 426 5.95 4.06 2.77
N ALA A 427 6.56 2.89 2.89
CA ALA A 427 7.28 2.49 4.10
C ALA A 427 8.48 3.40 4.39
N PHE A 428 9.19 3.84 3.36
CA PHE A 428 10.43 4.63 3.51
C PHE A 428 10.15 6.11 3.72
N ASN A 429 9.12 6.65 3.04
CA ASN A 429 8.95 8.10 2.92
C ASN A 429 7.67 8.65 3.57
N LEU A 430 6.64 7.83 3.79
CA LEU A 430 5.34 8.31 4.27
C LEU A 430 4.94 7.82 5.66
N GLN A 431 5.58 6.77 6.20
CA GLN A 431 5.34 6.40 7.58
C GLN A 431 6.08 7.38 8.51
N ASP A 432 5.33 8.04 9.39
CA ASP A 432 5.91 8.74 10.53
C ASP A 432 6.43 7.68 11.50
N THR A 433 7.73 7.38 11.41
CA THR A 433 8.47 6.49 12.31
C THR A 433 8.89 7.17 13.59
#